data_AF-A0A919IJ54-F1
#
_entry.id   AF-A0A919IJ54-F1
#
_cell.length_a   1.000
_cell.length_b   1.000
_cell.length_c   1.000
_cell.angle_alpha   90.00
_cell.angle_beta   90.00
_cell.angle_gamma   90.00
#
_symmetry.space_group_name_H-M   'P 1'
#
loop_
_entity.id
_entity.type
_entity.pdbx_description
1 polymer ?
#
loop_
_entity_poly.entity_id
_entity_poly.type
_entity_poly.pdbx_seq_one_letter_code
_entity_poly.pdbx_strand_id
1 'polypeptide(L)'
;MPEQLGFPPPAYPAQAPVHSWSPADRPPPAYPSQPLNAVPSLYPQPVDAVPSPHSQAPYYSPPPYAAGPVRSLRIPARLAIGGLAVTTVLSLLVQAVAYSYSTSLAGDRIDWLAAAAFIAYGVAFLFTAVVFLVWLHRASTNLWNTGHAMKWRPGWTVGAWFIPLANLVLPLLVIREVDRSARDHGSGLFALWAVAWTLDLLLERTSRVLAPYAGVGLLSAITLPVAGVAAALLVRRITADHDRFTQLR
;
A
#
# COMPACT_ATOMS: atom_id res chain seq x y z
N MET A 1 -36.71 -35.22 -51.99
CA MET A 1 -35.88 -35.98 -51.01
C MET A 1 -34.56 -35.25 -50.91
N PRO A 2 -34.35 -34.51 -49.82
CA PRO A 2 -33.64 -35.05 -48.64
C PRO A 2 -34.41 -34.88 -47.31
N GLU A 3 -34.11 -35.75 -46.35
CA GLU A 3 -34.70 -35.86 -45.00
C GLU A 3 -34.58 -34.58 -44.16
N GLN A 4 -35.71 -34.09 -43.62
CA GLN A 4 -35.74 -33.11 -42.54
C GLN A 4 -35.65 -33.82 -41.18
N LEU A 5 -34.49 -33.74 -40.54
CA LEU A 5 -34.29 -34.07 -39.13
C LEU A 5 -35.00 -33.00 -38.26
N GLY A 6 -36.17 -33.35 -37.72
CA GLY A 6 -36.94 -32.50 -36.83
C GLY A 6 -36.28 -32.34 -35.46
N PHE A 7 -36.01 -31.09 -35.06
CA PHE A 7 -35.73 -30.74 -33.68
C PHE A 7 -37.04 -30.72 -32.87
N PRO A 8 -37.08 -31.29 -31.64
CA PRO A 8 -38.24 -31.10 -30.76
C PRO A 8 -38.31 -29.64 -30.26
N PRO A 9 -39.52 -29.08 -30.07
CA PRO A 9 -39.70 -27.73 -29.54
C PRO A 9 -39.21 -27.63 -28.08
N PRO A 10 -38.82 -26.42 -27.61
CA PRO A 10 -38.40 -26.22 -26.23
C PRO A 10 -39.55 -26.53 -25.26
N ALA A 11 -39.26 -27.33 -24.24
CA ALA A 11 -40.18 -27.56 -23.13
C ALA A 11 -40.33 -26.27 -22.33
N TYR A 12 -41.51 -25.64 -22.40
CA TYR A 12 -41.88 -24.60 -21.46
C TYR A 12 -42.05 -25.21 -20.06
N PRO A 13 -41.48 -24.63 -19.00
CA PRO A 13 -41.82 -25.06 -17.65
C PRO A 13 -43.32 -24.85 -17.41
N ALA A 14 -43.96 -25.81 -16.74
CA ALA A 14 -45.36 -25.77 -16.38
C ALA A 14 -45.69 -24.43 -15.68
N GLN A 15 -46.79 -23.80 -16.11
CA GLN A 15 -47.34 -22.63 -15.42
C GLN A 15 -47.60 -23.00 -13.96
N ALA A 16 -47.00 -22.26 -13.03
CA ALA A 16 -47.27 -22.41 -11.61
C ALA A 16 -48.77 -22.19 -11.34
N PRO A 17 -49.38 -22.93 -10.41
CA PRO A 17 -50.80 -22.76 -10.09
C PRO A 17 -51.08 -21.32 -9.65
N VAL A 18 -52.13 -20.73 -10.21
CA VAL A 18 -52.63 -19.41 -9.82
C VAL A 18 -53.08 -19.52 -8.36
N HIS A 19 -52.32 -18.94 -7.44
CA HIS A 19 -52.74 -18.80 -6.06
C HIS A 19 -54.01 -17.95 -6.01
N SER A 20 -55.14 -18.57 -5.66
CA SER A 20 -56.34 -17.84 -5.26
C SER A 20 -56.04 -17.11 -3.96
N TRP A 21 -56.23 -15.78 -3.97
CA TRP A 21 -56.07 -14.95 -2.78
C TRP A 21 -57.05 -15.37 -1.67
N SER A 22 -56.53 -15.75 -0.51
CA SER A 22 -57.33 -15.96 0.70
C SER A 22 -57.52 -14.62 1.43
N PRO A 23 -58.69 -14.33 2.03
CA PRO A 23 -58.95 -13.07 2.75
C PRO A 23 -58.07 -12.78 3.99
N ALA A 24 -57.11 -13.65 4.31
CA ALA A 24 -56.21 -13.54 5.45
C ALA A 24 -54.96 -12.67 5.18
N ASP A 25 -54.70 -12.28 3.93
CA ASP A 25 -53.51 -11.50 3.54
C ASP A 25 -53.73 -9.97 3.55
N ARG A 26 -54.69 -9.47 4.35
CA ARG A 26 -54.80 -8.01 4.57
C ARG A 26 -53.77 -7.56 5.60
N PRO A 27 -52.98 -6.51 5.34
CA PRO A 27 -52.19 -5.88 6.40
C PRO A 27 -53.16 -5.38 7.50
N PRO A 28 -52.78 -5.49 8.80
CA PRO A 28 -53.64 -5.02 9.88
C PRO A 28 -53.89 -3.51 9.75
N PRO A 29 -55.05 -3.01 10.22
CA PRO A 29 -55.33 -1.57 10.19
C PRO A 29 -54.28 -0.83 11.02
N ALA A 30 -53.84 0.33 10.53
CA ALA A 30 -52.93 1.19 11.26
C ALA A 30 -53.51 1.53 12.64
N TYR A 31 -52.75 1.25 13.70
CA TYR A 31 -53.14 1.61 15.06
C TYR A 31 -53.26 3.14 15.18
N PRO A 32 -54.30 3.67 15.85
CA PRO A 32 -54.35 5.09 16.18
C PRO A 32 -53.18 5.42 17.11
N SER A 33 -52.45 6.49 16.82
CA SER A 33 -51.36 6.97 17.65
C SER A 33 -51.87 7.37 19.04
N GLN A 34 -51.54 6.59 20.07
CA GLN A 34 -51.75 6.97 21.46
C GLN A 34 -50.63 7.92 21.94
N PRO A 35 -50.94 8.98 22.70
CA PRO A 35 -49.92 9.88 23.24
C PRO A 35 -49.07 9.18 24.32
N LEU A 36 -47.77 9.44 24.29
CA LEU A 36 -46.70 8.67 24.94
C LEU A 36 -46.65 8.73 26.48
N ASN A 37 -47.63 9.31 27.16
CA ASN A 37 -47.54 9.63 28.59
C ASN A 37 -48.85 9.29 29.33
N ALA A 38 -49.08 8.01 29.64
CA ALA A 38 -49.83 7.56 30.83
C ALA A 38 -50.08 6.05 30.78
N VAL A 39 -49.14 5.23 31.26
CA VAL A 39 -49.48 3.89 31.77
C VAL A 39 -48.70 3.66 33.07
N PRO A 40 -49.36 3.62 34.24
CA PRO A 40 -48.73 3.16 35.48
C PRO A 40 -48.39 1.68 35.36
N SER A 41 -47.13 1.31 35.56
CA SER A 41 -46.64 -0.06 35.47
C SER A 41 -47.27 -0.95 36.55
N LEU A 42 -48.17 -1.85 36.13
CA LEU A 42 -48.91 -2.79 36.99
C LEU A 42 -48.33 -4.23 36.97
N TYR A 43 -47.09 -4.42 36.51
CA TYR A 43 -46.45 -5.74 36.48
C TYR A 43 -45.45 -5.91 37.63
N PRO A 44 -45.56 -6.98 38.45
CA PRO A 44 -44.50 -7.37 39.38
C PRO A 44 -43.23 -7.74 38.61
N GLN A 45 -42.11 -7.11 38.95
CA GLN A 45 -40.80 -7.43 38.36
C GLN A 45 -40.39 -8.85 38.79
N PRO A 46 -40.02 -9.75 37.86
CA PRO A 46 -39.44 -11.04 38.24
C PRO A 46 -38.07 -10.81 38.86
N VAL A 47 -37.97 -11.05 40.17
CA VAL A 47 -36.70 -11.30 40.87
C VAL A 47 -36.20 -12.65 40.38
N ASP A 48 -35.38 -12.62 39.33
CA ASP A 48 -34.34 -13.60 38.98
C ASP A 48 -33.79 -13.24 37.59
N ALA A 49 -32.94 -12.22 37.53
CA ALA A 49 -32.18 -11.90 36.33
C ALA A 49 -31.12 -13.00 36.09
N VAL A 50 -31.38 -13.89 35.14
CA VAL A 50 -30.38 -14.81 34.61
C VAL A 50 -29.19 -13.98 34.09
N PRO A 51 -27.95 -14.18 34.57
CA PRO A 51 -26.80 -13.47 34.04
C PRO A 51 -26.63 -13.83 32.57
N SER A 52 -26.69 -12.83 31.68
CA SER A 52 -26.43 -13.04 30.26
C SER A 52 -24.97 -13.53 30.07
N PRO A 53 -24.69 -14.61 29.31
CA PRO A 53 -23.33 -15.12 29.11
C PRO A 53 -22.44 -14.24 28.22
N HIS A 54 -22.84 -12.99 27.98
CA HIS A 54 -22.13 -12.05 27.13
C HIS A 54 -21.80 -10.82 27.98
N SER A 55 -20.92 -11.00 28.96
CA SER A 55 -20.09 -9.90 29.40
C SER A 55 -19.35 -9.41 28.16
N GLN A 56 -19.87 -8.36 27.52
CA GLN A 56 -19.16 -7.67 26.45
C GLN A 56 -17.85 -7.22 27.08
N ALA A 57 -16.77 -7.97 26.82
CA ALA A 57 -15.44 -7.50 27.15
C ALA A 57 -15.35 -6.11 26.54
N PRO A 58 -14.96 -5.08 27.31
CA PRO A 58 -14.91 -3.72 26.79
C PRO A 58 -14.08 -3.76 25.51
N TYR A 59 -14.74 -3.58 24.37
CA TYR A 59 -14.03 -3.37 23.12
C TYR A 59 -13.12 -2.18 23.40
N TYR A 60 -11.82 -2.43 23.42
CA TYR A 60 -10.82 -1.38 23.48
C TYR A 60 -10.93 -0.63 22.15
N SER A 61 -11.87 0.31 22.09
CA SER A 61 -11.87 1.36 21.08
C SER A 61 -10.58 2.12 21.36
N PRO A 62 -9.55 2.04 20.50
CA PRO A 62 -8.40 2.91 20.67
C PRO A 62 -8.93 4.34 20.77
N PRO A 63 -8.44 5.15 21.74
CA PRO A 63 -8.95 6.49 21.91
C PRO A 63 -8.89 7.24 20.57
N PRO A 64 -9.91 8.05 20.22
CA PRO A 64 -9.85 8.88 19.03
C PRO A 64 -8.54 9.69 19.10
N TYR A 65 -7.60 9.36 18.21
CA TYR A 65 -6.24 9.87 18.29
C TYR A 65 -6.29 11.39 18.29
N ALA A 66 -5.66 12.01 19.29
CA ALA A 66 -5.61 13.46 19.41
C ALA A 66 -5.02 14.05 18.12
N ALA A 67 -5.71 15.03 17.53
CA ALA A 67 -5.21 15.74 16.36
C ALA A 67 -3.85 16.34 16.69
N GLY A 68 -2.81 15.85 16.02
CA GLY A 68 -1.42 16.29 16.22
C GLY A 68 -0.98 17.30 15.15
N PRO A 69 0.16 17.99 15.34
CA PRO A 69 0.67 18.92 14.34
C PRO A 69 1.02 18.19 13.03
N VAL A 70 0.64 18.80 11.89
CA VAL A 70 0.97 18.32 10.53
C VAL A 70 2.22 19.04 10.04
N ARG A 71 3.21 18.31 9.52
CA ARG A 71 4.49 18.87 9.06
C ARG A 71 4.58 18.88 7.54
N SER A 72 5.19 19.92 6.96
CA SER A 72 5.39 19.97 5.51
C SER A 72 6.27 18.81 4.99
N LEU A 73 5.85 18.22 3.88
CA LEU A 73 6.56 17.14 3.18
C LEU A 73 7.50 17.66 2.07
N ARG A 74 7.43 18.95 1.71
CA ARG A 74 8.09 19.52 0.51
C ARG A 74 9.61 19.35 0.49
N ILE A 75 10.27 19.78 1.56
CA ILE A 75 11.73 19.72 1.67
C ILE A 75 12.23 18.26 1.63
N PRO A 76 11.76 17.35 2.52
CA PRO A 76 12.23 15.97 2.48
C PRO A 76 11.85 15.25 1.18
N ALA A 77 10.72 15.59 0.55
CA ALA A 77 10.35 15.04 -0.76
C ALA A 77 11.32 15.47 -1.88
N ARG A 78 11.67 16.76 -1.96
CA ARG A 78 12.62 17.26 -2.95
C ARG A 78 14.00 16.64 -2.78
N LEU A 79 14.47 16.53 -1.54
CA LEU A 79 15.74 15.88 -1.23
C LEU A 79 15.70 14.39 -1.58
N ALA A 80 14.59 13.68 -1.32
CA ALA A 80 14.44 12.29 -1.70
C ALA A 80 14.45 12.10 -3.23
N ILE A 81 13.71 12.93 -3.96
CA ILE A 81 13.66 12.87 -5.44
C ILE A 81 15.04 13.18 -6.04
N GLY A 82 15.72 14.23 -5.58
CA GLY A 82 17.07 14.58 -6.04
C GLY A 82 18.08 13.47 -5.71
N GLY A 83 18.00 12.93 -4.49
CA GLY A 83 18.82 11.80 -4.06
C GLY A 83 18.62 10.56 -4.93
N LEU A 84 17.37 10.18 -5.21
CA LEU A 84 17.05 9.04 -6.08
C LEU A 84 17.64 9.21 -7.49
N ALA A 85 17.57 10.42 -8.06
CA ALA A 85 18.17 10.71 -9.36
C ALA A 85 19.71 10.58 -9.31
N VAL A 86 20.36 11.16 -8.30
CA VAL A 86 21.83 11.07 -8.13
C VAL A 86 22.27 9.62 -7.93
N THR A 87 21.60 8.87 -7.06
CA THR A 87 21.90 7.45 -6.81
C THR A 87 21.72 6.61 -8.08
N THR A 88 20.71 6.90 -8.90
CA THR A 88 20.49 6.22 -10.18
C THR A 88 21.64 6.48 -11.15
N VAL A 89 22.06 7.74 -11.32
CA VAL A 89 23.17 8.10 -12.20
C VAL A 89 24.47 7.46 -11.72
N LEU A 90 24.76 7.49 -10.42
CA LEU A 90 25.96 6.86 -9.87
C LEU A 90 25.95 5.33 -10.00
N SER A 91 24.79 4.69 -9.88
CA SER A 91 24.65 3.25 -10.14
C SER A 91 25.00 2.90 -11.60
N LEU A 92 24.51 3.70 -12.56
CA LEU A 92 24.86 3.51 -13.97
C LEU A 92 26.36 3.72 -14.23
N LEU A 93 26.97 4.70 -13.56
CA LEU A 93 28.42 4.93 -13.63
C LEU A 93 29.21 3.74 -13.09
N VAL A 94 28.84 3.21 -11.92
CA VAL A 94 29.49 2.02 -11.34
C VAL A 94 29.41 0.82 -12.30
N GLN A 95 28.26 0.61 -12.93
CA GLN A 95 28.07 -0.46 -13.92
C GLN A 95 28.92 -0.25 -15.18
N ALA A 96 29.00 0.99 -15.69
CA ALA A 96 29.85 1.32 -16.84
C ALA A 96 31.34 1.11 -16.56
N VAL A 97 31.81 1.46 -15.35
CA VAL A 97 33.20 1.22 -14.93
C VAL A 97 33.46 -0.27 -14.77
N ALA A 98 32.54 -1.02 -14.14
CA ALA A 98 32.67 -2.48 -13.99
C ALA A 98 32.71 -3.21 -15.34
N TYR A 99 31.90 -2.77 -16.32
CA TYR A 99 31.93 -3.31 -17.68
C TYR A 99 33.24 -2.98 -18.42
N SER A 100 33.77 -1.77 -18.22
CA SER A 100 35.06 -1.37 -18.80
C SER A 100 36.21 -2.19 -18.22
N TYR A 101 36.16 -2.46 -16.91
CA TYR A 101 37.14 -3.31 -16.24
C TYR A 101 37.16 -4.74 -16.80
N SER A 102 36.00 -5.35 -17.02
CA SER A 102 35.91 -6.74 -17.53
C SER A 102 36.39 -6.92 -18.98
N THR A 103 36.47 -5.85 -19.75
CA THR A 103 36.84 -5.86 -21.18
C THR A 103 38.22 -5.28 -21.47
N SER A 104 38.85 -4.61 -20.51
CA SER A 104 40.14 -3.93 -20.68
C SER A 104 41.35 -4.77 -20.22
N LEU A 105 42.50 -4.58 -20.88
CA LEU A 105 43.80 -5.15 -20.46
C LEU A 105 44.64 -4.14 -19.63
N ALA A 106 44.08 -2.99 -19.26
CA ALA A 106 44.79 -1.88 -18.61
C ALA A 106 44.27 -1.64 -17.17
N GLY A 107 44.81 -2.38 -16.18
CA GLY A 107 44.27 -2.46 -14.81
C GLY A 107 44.35 -1.18 -13.97
N ASP A 108 45.54 -0.60 -13.82
CA ASP A 108 45.83 0.31 -12.68
C ASP A 108 45.00 1.60 -12.61
N ARG A 109 44.65 2.23 -13.76
CA ARG A 109 43.84 3.47 -13.75
C ARG A 109 42.35 3.21 -13.52
N ILE A 110 41.89 2.00 -13.81
CA ILE A 110 40.47 1.65 -13.70
C ILE A 110 40.13 1.30 -12.24
N ASP A 111 41.09 0.78 -11.48
CA ASP A 111 40.91 0.38 -10.07
C ASP A 111 40.47 1.53 -9.16
N TRP A 112 41.17 2.66 -9.18
CA TRP A 112 40.84 3.79 -8.30
C TRP A 112 39.55 4.49 -8.72
N LEU A 113 39.25 4.55 -10.03
CA LEU A 113 37.98 5.08 -10.55
C LEU A 113 36.80 4.20 -10.12
N ALA A 114 36.96 2.88 -10.17
CA ALA A 114 35.96 1.93 -9.69
C ALA A 114 35.70 2.11 -8.19
N ALA A 115 36.77 2.19 -7.38
CA ALA A 115 36.65 2.44 -5.95
C ALA A 115 35.96 3.77 -5.64
N ALA A 116 36.35 4.85 -6.30
CA ALA A 116 35.75 6.17 -6.12
C ALA A 116 34.27 6.19 -6.51
N ALA A 117 33.90 5.59 -7.64
CA ALA A 117 32.50 5.49 -8.07
C ALA A 117 31.65 4.68 -7.07
N PHE A 118 32.18 3.58 -6.55
CA PHE A 118 31.49 2.74 -5.57
C PHE A 118 31.27 3.48 -4.24
N ILE A 119 32.29 4.19 -3.74
CA ILE A 119 32.18 5.01 -2.52
C ILE A 119 31.17 6.13 -2.72
N ALA A 120 31.24 6.86 -3.84
CA ALA A 120 30.30 7.92 -4.15
C ALA A 120 28.85 7.41 -4.22
N TYR A 121 28.64 6.27 -4.87
CA TYR A 121 27.34 5.60 -4.91
C TYR A 121 26.85 5.23 -3.50
N GLY A 122 27.68 4.59 -2.68
CA GLY A 122 27.32 4.17 -1.32
C GLY A 122 26.92 5.35 -0.42
N VAL A 123 27.66 6.46 -0.48
CA VAL A 123 27.33 7.69 0.26
C VAL A 123 26.01 8.28 -0.22
N ALA A 124 25.81 8.41 -1.53
CA ALA A 124 24.59 8.94 -2.11
C ALA A 124 23.38 8.04 -1.75
N PHE A 125 23.54 6.72 -1.86
CA PHE A 125 22.51 5.75 -1.48
C PHE A 125 22.11 5.89 -0.02
N LEU A 126 23.08 5.95 0.91
CA LEU A 126 22.81 6.10 2.34
C LEU A 126 22.07 7.40 2.64
N PHE A 127 22.53 8.52 2.06
CA PHE A 127 21.86 9.80 2.18
C PHE A 127 20.41 9.73 1.68
N THR A 128 20.20 9.20 0.47
CA THR A 128 18.87 9.04 -0.13
C THR A 128 17.97 8.17 0.73
N ALA A 129 18.47 7.05 1.25
CA ALA A 129 17.73 6.14 2.11
C ALA A 129 17.26 6.84 3.39
N VAL A 130 18.15 7.56 4.08
CA VAL A 130 17.80 8.31 5.31
C VAL A 130 16.73 9.36 5.01
N VAL A 131 16.93 10.17 3.98
CA VAL A 131 15.97 11.23 3.60
C VAL A 131 14.62 10.64 3.20
N PHE A 132 14.60 9.54 2.45
CA PHE A 132 13.39 8.83 2.06
C PHE A 132 12.64 8.29 3.29
N LEU A 133 13.33 7.69 4.24
CA LEU A 133 12.74 7.21 5.49
C LEU A 133 12.16 8.35 6.34
N VAL A 134 12.87 9.48 6.42
CA VAL A 134 12.37 10.69 7.10
C VAL A 134 11.10 11.22 6.42
N TRP A 135 11.08 11.26 5.09
CA TRP A 135 9.90 11.65 4.32
C TRP A 135 8.72 10.71 4.60
N LEU A 136 8.94 9.39 4.51
CA LEU A 136 7.91 8.38 4.69
C LEU A 136 7.34 8.39 6.11
N HIS A 137 8.23 8.50 7.10
CA HIS A 137 7.84 8.62 8.51
C HIS A 137 6.98 9.86 8.76
N ARG A 138 7.35 11.01 8.17
CA ARG A 138 6.55 12.24 8.26
C ARG A 138 5.21 12.09 7.56
N ALA A 139 5.17 11.49 6.38
CA ALA A 139 3.91 11.26 5.64
C ALA A 139 2.95 10.39 6.46
N SER A 140 3.43 9.28 7.02
CA SER A 140 2.65 8.41 7.90
C SER A 140 2.21 9.14 9.18
N THR A 141 3.09 9.92 9.81
CA THR A 141 2.75 10.69 11.02
C THR A 141 1.69 11.74 10.74
N ASN A 142 1.75 12.44 9.61
CA ASN A 142 0.73 13.42 9.22
C ASN A 142 -0.65 12.77 9.05
N LEU A 143 -0.70 11.59 8.43
CA LEU A 143 -1.93 10.82 8.28
C LEU A 143 -2.48 10.35 9.63
N TRP A 144 -1.59 9.87 10.50
CA TRP A 144 -1.93 9.48 11.86
C TRP A 144 -2.52 10.66 12.66
N ASN A 145 -1.88 11.82 12.59
CA ASN A 145 -2.27 13.04 13.31
C ASN A 145 -3.55 13.68 12.76
N THR A 146 -3.99 13.32 11.55
CA THR A 146 -5.24 13.81 10.94
C THR A 146 -6.41 12.86 11.16
N GLY A 147 -6.21 11.75 11.90
CA GLY A 147 -7.26 10.79 12.24
C GLY A 147 -7.55 9.77 11.14
N HIS A 148 -6.66 9.61 10.14
CA HIS A 148 -6.81 8.54 9.15
C HIS A 148 -6.70 7.17 9.82
N ALA A 149 -7.57 6.23 9.44
CA ALA A 149 -7.54 4.86 9.91
C ALA A 149 -6.32 4.11 9.35
N MET A 150 -5.21 4.17 10.09
CA MET A 150 -3.93 3.53 9.77
C MET A 150 -3.78 2.22 10.57
N LYS A 151 -3.40 1.14 9.88
CA LYS A 151 -3.06 -0.16 10.45
C LYS A 151 -1.66 -0.13 11.07
N TRP A 152 -0.70 0.52 10.42
CA TRP A 152 0.69 0.60 10.86
C TRP A 152 0.98 1.92 11.55
N ARG A 153 1.61 1.85 12.73
CA ARG A 153 2.10 3.04 13.45
C ARG A 153 3.28 3.66 12.68
N PRO A 154 3.49 4.99 12.74
CA PRO A 154 4.60 5.65 12.04
C PRO A 154 5.99 5.10 12.37
N GLY A 155 6.22 4.54 13.56
CA GLY A 155 7.51 3.90 13.89
C GLY A 155 7.84 2.70 12.99
N TRP A 156 6.83 1.98 12.49
CA TRP A 156 7.02 0.85 11.59
C TRP A 156 7.50 1.27 10.20
N THR A 157 7.35 2.54 9.81
CA THR A 157 7.86 3.05 8.53
C THR A 157 9.39 3.03 8.47
N VAL A 158 10.05 3.04 9.63
CA VAL A 158 11.51 2.99 9.77
C VAL A 158 11.94 1.62 10.25
N GLY A 159 11.35 1.11 11.34
CA GLY A 159 11.76 -0.15 11.95
C GLY A 159 11.65 -1.37 11.03
N ALA A 160 10.69 -1.37 10.11
CA ALA A 160 10.51 -2.46 9.14
C ALA A 160 11.74 -2.71 8.27
N TRP A 161 12.53 -1.68 7.96
CA TRP A 161 13.69 -1.79 7.07
C TRP A 161 14.90 -2.47 7.71
N PHE A 162 14.97 -2.46 9.05
CA PHE A 162 16.11 -3.00 9.80
C PHE A 162 15.86 -4.41 10.33
N ILE A 163 14.62 -4.89 10.30
CA ILE A 163 14.26 -6.25 10.73
C ILE A 163 14.29 -7.15 9.49
N PRO A 164 15.20 -8.15 9.39
CA PRO A 164 15.44 -8.88 8.14
C PRO A 164 14.19 -9.50 7.50
N LEU A 165 13.36 -10.18 8.30
CA LEU A 165 12.13 -10.80 7.81
C LEU A 165 11.05 -9.75 7.48
N ALA A 166 10.99 -8.68 8.27
CA ALA A 166 10.01 -7.63 8.07
C ALA A 166 10.33 -6.80 6.82
N ASN A 167 11.61 -6.57 6.52
CA ASN A 167 12.08 -5.81 5.36
C ASN A 167 11.60 -6.39 4.03
N LEU A 168 11.21 -7.67 4.00
CA LEU A 168 10.66 -8.31 2.79
C LEU A 168 9.21 -7.93 2.49
N VAL A 169 8.43 -7.55 3.52
CA VAL A 169 6.96 -7.40 3.39
C VAL A 169 6.46 -6.08 3.96
N LEU A 170 6.89 -5.71 5.16
CA LEU A 170 6.38 -4.54 5.87
C LEU A 170 6.62 -3.22 5.15
N PRO A 171 7.78 -2.94 4.52
CA PRO A 171 7.97 -1.70 3.76
C PRO A 171 6.91 -1.51 2.67
N LEU A 172 6.58 -2.58 1.95
CA LEU A 172 5.55 -2.58 0.92
C LEU A 172 4.16 -2.30 1.52
N LEU A 173 3.83 -2.94 2.63
CA LEU A 173 2.54 -2.74 3.30
C LEU A 173 2.37 -1.31 3.82
N VAL A 174 3.42 -0.74 4.41
CA VAL A 174 3.40 0.62 4.98
C VAL A 174 3.32 1.68 3.87
N ILE A 175 4.12 1.56 2.80
CA ILE A 175 4.07 2.51 1.69
C ILE A 175 2.73 2.43 0.96
N ARG A 176 2.19 1.22 0.75
CA ARG A 176 0.84 1.05 0.19
C ARG A 176 -0.22 1.72 1.05
N GLU A 177 -0.08 1.64 2.37
CA GLU A 177 -0.98 2.30 3.30
C GLU A 177 -0.90 3.83 3.25
N VAL A 178 0.29 4.39 3.04
CA VAL A 178 0.44 5.83 2.80
C VAL A 178 -0.12 6.22 1.43
N ASP A 179 0.15 5.45 0.38
CA ASP A 179 -0.32 5.74 -0.99
C ASP A 179 -1.85 5.67 -1.13
N ARG A 180 -2.51 4.66 -0.52
CA ARG A 180 -3.99 4.52 -0.55
C ARG A 180 -4.74 5.68 0.11
N SER A 181 -4.06 6.44 0.97
CA SER A 181 -4.65 7.58 1.68
C SER A 181 -4.55 8.89 0.88
N ALA A 182 -3.67 8.94 -0.11
CA ALA A 182 -3.69 9.97 -1.15
C ALA A 182 -4.91 9.72 -2.05
N ARG A 183 -5.69 10.77 -2.38
CA ARG A 183 -7.02 10.61 -3.00
C ARG A 183 -6.91 9.93 -4.37
N ASP A 184 -7.83 9.03 -4.68
CA ASP A 184 -8.26 8.65 -6.04
C ASP A 184 -7.19 8.39 -7.12
N HIS A 185 -6.19 7.54 -6.86
CA HIS A 185 -5.44 6.95 -7.98
C HIS A 185 -5.08 5.46 -7.78
N GLY A 186 -5.02 4.74 -8.91
CA GLY A 186 -4.85 3.29 -8.96
C GLY A 186 -3.53 2.78 -8.39
N SER A 187 -3.53 1.51 -7.97
CA SER A 187 -2.39 0.82 -7.36
C SER A 187 -1.19 0.57 -8.30
N GLY A 188 -1.30 0.94 -9.59
CA GLY A 188 -0.33 0.59 -10.62
C GLY A 188 1.06 1.16 -10.41
N LEU A 189 1.20 2.42 -9.97
CA LEU A 189 2.51 3.05 -9.75
C LEU A 189 3.24 2.43 -8.56
N PHE A 190 2.51 2.20 -7.46
CA PHE A 190 3.04 1.49 -6.29
C PHE A 190 3.43 0.05 -6.65
N ALA A 191 2.58 -0.67 -7.40
CA ALA A 191 2.87 -2.03 -7.83
C ALA A 191 4.11 -2.09 -8.73
N LEU A 192 4.25 -1.15 -9.68
CA LEU A 192 5.43 -1.03 -10.53
C LEU A 192 6.71 -0.82 -9.70
N TRP A 193 6.68 0.13 -8.77
CA TRP A 193 7.79 0.37 -7.85
C TRP A 193 8.14 -0.88 -7.03
N ALA A 194 7.13 -1.48 -6.39
CA ALA A 194 7.29 -2.63 -5.50
C ALA A 194 7.86 -3.86 -6.24
N VAL A 195 7.33 -4.15 -7.43
CA VAL A 195 7.80 -5.25 -8.28
C VAL A 195 9.24 -4.99 -8.73
N ALA A 196 9.53 -3.78 -9.24
CA ALA A 196 10.88 -3.43 -9.67
C ALA A 196 11.90 -3.55 -8.53
N TRP A 197 11.60 -2.99 -7.36
CA TRP A 197 12.48 -3.06 -6.18
C TRP A 197 12.69 -4.49 -5.68
N THR A 198 11.63 -5.29 -5.65
CA THR A 198 11.73 -6.70 -5.19
C THR A 198 12.52 -7.54 -6.18
N LEU A 199 12.31 -7.32 -7.48
CA LEU A 199 13.04 -7.99 -8.55
C LEU A 199 14.53 -7.63 -8.48
N ASP A 200 14.85 -6.35 -8.27
CA ASP A 200 16.22 -5.86 -8.10
C ASP A 200 16.94 -6.56 -6.93
N LEU A 201 16.31 -6.62 -5.75
CA LEU A 201 16.87 -7.34 -4.59
C LEU A 201 17.12 -8.83 -4.87
N LEU A 202 16.26 -9.47 -5.66
CA LEU A 202 16.40 -10.87 -6.01
C LEU A 202 17.53 -11.07 -7.02
N LEU A 203 17.63 -10.21 -8.03
CA LEU A 203 18.67 -10.23 -9.05
C LEU A 203 20.06 -9.93 -8.47
N GLU A 204 20.19 -8.96 -7.57
CA GLU A 204 21.46 -8.67 -6.88
C GLU A 204 21.91 -9.80 -5.94
N ARG A 205 20.98 -10.59 -5.41
CA ARG A 205 21.32 -11.75 -4.57
C ARG A 205 21.71 -12.96 -5.43
N THR A 206 21.06 -13.18 -6.56
CA THR A 206 21.37 -14.30 -7.46
C THR A 206 22.63 -14.05 -8.28
N SER A 207 22.94 -12.81 -8.66
CA SER A 207 24.18 -12.45 -9.39
C SER A 207 25.44 -12.77 -8.59
N ARG A 208 25.40 -12.64 -7.25
CA ARG A 208 26.50 -13.01 -6.34
C ARG A 208 26.76 -14.52 -6.27
N VAL A 209 25.80 -15.35 -6.70
CA VAL A 209 25.87 -16.82 -6.65
C VAL A 209 26.10 -17.42 -8.05
N LEU A 210 25.55 -16.79 -9.10
CA LEU A 210 25.59 -17.24 -10.50
C LEU A 210 26.53 -16.38 -11.37
N ALA A 211 27.67 -15.99 -10.79
CA ALA A 211 28.61 -14.99 -11.32
C ALA A 211 29.09 -15.10 -12.80
N PRO A 212 29.06 -16.24 -13.53
CA PRO A 212 29.57 -16.26 -14.90
C PRO A 212 28.64 -15.72 -16.01
N TYR A 213 27.38 -15.35 -15.74
CA TYR A 213 26.46 -14.95 -16.81
C TYR A 213 26.42 -13.44 -17.02
N ALA A 214 27.10 -12.95 -18.07
CA ALA A 214 27.12 -11.54 -18.48
C ALA A 214 25.71 -10.90 -18.67
N GLY A 215 24.68 -11.71 -18.90
CA GLY A 215 23.29 -11.26 -19.04
C GLY A 215 22.63 -10.75 -17.74
N VAL A 216 23.09 -11.20 -16.57
CA VAL A 216 22.46 -10.82 -15.27
C VAL A 216 22.80 -9.38 -14.91
N GLY A 217 24.00 -8.90 -15.26
CA GLY A 217 24.41 -7.51 -15.06
C GLY A 217 23.63 -6.50 -15.93
N LEU A 218 23.25 -6.90 -17.16
CA LEU A 218 22.45 -6.04 -18.05
C LEU A 218 20.98 -5.94 -17.58
N LEU A 219 20.42 -6.99 -16.98
CA LEU A 219 19.07 -6.94 -16.41
C LEU A 219 18.97 -6.10 -15.13
N SER A 220 20.01 -6.12 -14.27
CA SER A 220 20.07 -5.23 -13.09
C SER A 220 20.19 -3.75 -13.50
N ALA A 221 20.87 -3.47 -14.61
CA ALA A 221 21.06 -2.11 -15.13
C ALA A 221 19.75 -1.37 -15.43
N ILE A 222 18.68 -2.10 -15.73
CA ILE A 222 17.38 -1.55 -16.12
C ILE A 222 16.43 -1.46 -14.92
N THR A 223 16.51 -2.41 -14.00
CA THR A 223 15.52 -2.55 -12.92
C THR A 223 15.66 -1.44 -11.88
N LEU A 224 16.90 -1.08 -11.51
CA LEU A 224 17.18 -0.09 -10.47
C LEU A 224 16.78 1.35 -10.90
N PRO A 225 17.05 1.82 -12.13
CA PRO A 225 16.50 3.10 -12.61
C PRO A 225 14.97 3.13 -12.64
N VAL A 226 14.30 2.05 -13.06
CA VAL A 226 12.84 1.98 -13.09
C VAL A 226 12.27 2.09 -11.67
N ALA A 227 12.86 1.37 -10.71
CA ALA A 227 12.49 1.49 -9.30
C ALA A 227 12.72 2.92 -8.77
N GLY A 228 13.86 3.55 -9.09
CA GLY A 228 14.18 4.92 -8.67
C GLY A 228 13.19 5.95 -9.21
N VAL A 229 12.84 5.87 -10.49
CA VAL A 229 11.85 6.75 -11.13
C VAL A 229 10.47 6.54 -10.52
N ALA A 230 10.03 5.28 -10.37
CA ALA A 230 8.73 4.98 -9.78
C ALA A 230 8.63 5.48 -8.33
N ALA A 231 9.70 5.35 -7.54
CA ALA A 231 9.79 5.90 -6.19
C ALA A 231 9.67 7.44 -6.19
N ALA A 232 10.39 8.12 -7.09
CA ALA A 232 10.35 9.57 -7.20
C ALA A 232 8.94 10.08 -7.58
N LEU A 233 8.26 9.38 -8.49
CA LEU A 233 6.87 9.68 -8.86
C LEU A 233 5.91 9.46 -7.68
N LEU A 234 6.09 8.39 -6.91
CA LEU A 234 5.29 8.10 -5.72
C LEU A 234 5.47 9.18 -4.64
N VAL A 235 6.72 9.60 -4.39
CA VAL A 235 7.06 10.70 -3.46
C VAL A 235 6.41 12.01 -3.90
N ARG A 236 6.53 12.35 -5.19
CA ARG A 236 5.93 13.57 -5.76
C ARG A 236 4.41 13.54 -5.64
N ARG A 237 3.78 12.42 -5.98
CA ARG A 237 2.31 12.22 -5.92
C ARG A 237 1.79 12.43 -4.51
N ILE A 238 2.31 11.70 -3.53
CA ILE A 238 1.86 11.77 -2.13
C ILE A 238 2.07 13.18 -1.56
N THR A 239 3.19 13.82 -1.91
CA THR A 239 3.48 15.19 -1.45
C THR A 239 2.51 16.21 -2.04
N ALA A 240 2.16 16.10 -3.32
CA ALA A 240 1.23 17.01 -4.00
C ALA A 240 -0.19 16.90 -3.41
N ASP A 241 -0.65 15.69 -3.14
CA ASP A 241 -1.96 15.46 -2.51
C ASP A 241 -2.01 15.97 -1.07
N HIS A 242 -0.92 15.80 -0.32
CA HIS A 242 -0.81 16.32 1.03
C HIS A 242 -0.88 17.85 1.07
N ASP A 243 -0.14 18.52 0.18
CA ASP A 243 -0.15 19.98 0.07
C ASP A 243 -1.56 20.51 -0.26
N ARG A 244 -2.29 19.86 -1.18
CA ARG A 244 -3.68 20.20 -1.49
C ARG A 244 -4.59 20.07 -0.28
N PHE A 245 -4.46 19.00 0.50
CA PHE A 245 -5.24 18.81 1.72
C PHE A 245 -5.00 19.92 2.74
N THR A 246 -3.75 20.36 2.92
CA THR A 246 -3.41 21.43 3.87
C THR A 246 -3.89 22.82 3.44
N GLN A 247 -4.11 23.06 2.14
CA GLN A 247 -4.61 24.34 1.63
C GLN A 247 -6.13 24.51 1.76
N LEU A 248 -6.88 23.43 1.98
CA LEU A 248 -8.34 23.43 2.06
C LEU A 248 -8.88 23.52 3.50
N ARG A 249 -8.01 23.57 4.52
CA ARG A 249 -8.35 23.83 5.92
C ARG A 249 -7.98 25.25 6.29
#